data_AF-A0A7X0CD58-F1
#
_entry.id   AF-A0A7X0CD58-F1
#
_cell.length_a   1.000
_cell.length_b   1.000
_cell.length_c   1.000
_cell.angle_alpha   90.00
_cell.angle_beta   90.00
_cell.angle_gamma   90.00
#
_symmetry.space_group_name_H-M   'P 1'
#
loop_
_entity.id
_entity.type
_entity.pdbx_description
1 polymer ?
#
loop_
_entity_poly.entity_id
_entity_poly.type
_entity_poly.pdbx_seq_one_letter_code
_entity_poly.pdbx_strand_id
1 'polypeptide(L)'
;MMRIVRRLLNLSGLNDKAMKRRSCSCEEPPFRFEDYKTVEVGEDSHGAEISVLTCNLCGHMWLKYLIDWPHQSRSGRWWRVHIPPDEKHSISTTTAREFIERSLEGFAGGSFFNSHGHRITTPITVA
;
A
#
# COMPACT_ATOMS: atom_id res chain seq x y z
N MET A 1 -14.39 -63.18 14.30
CA MET A 1 -13.66 -62.59 13.16
C MET A 1 -14.70 -61.78 12.38
N MET A 2 -14.73 -60.47 12.21
CA MET A 2 -13.74 -59.39 12.15
C MET A 2 -14.41 -58.09 12.63
N ARG A 3 -13.67 -57.24 13.36
CA ARG A 3 -14.04 -55.84 13.64
C ARG A 3 -13.85 -55.01 12.38
N ILE A 4 -14.84 -54.22 11.98
CA ILE A 4 -14.66 -53.13 11.03
C ILE A 4 -14.95 -51.81 11.75
N VAL A 5 -13.85 -51.16 12.14
CA VAL A 5 -13.80 -49.76 12.55
C VAL A 5 -13.82 -48.92 11.28
N ARG A 6 -14.79 -48.00 11.12
CA ARG A 6 -14.69 -46.92 10.13
C ARG A 6 -14.88 -45.57 10.80
N ARG A 7 -13.84 -44.76 10.58
CA ARG A 7 -13.52 -43.43 11.09
C ARG A 7 -14.72 -42.47 11.08
N LEU A 8 -14.86 -41.76 12.20
CA LEU A 8 -15.47 -40.44 12.28
C LEU A 8 -14.73 -39.51 11.29
N LEU A 9 -15.40 -39.08 10.22
CA LEU A 9 -14.94 -37.94 9.44
C LEU A 9 -15.54 -36.68 10.07
N ASN A 10 -14.66 -35.92 10.73
CA ASN A 10 -14.90 -34.54 11.13
C ASN A 10 -15.38 -33.74 9.92
N LEU A 11 -16.65 -33.37 9.91
CA LEU A 11 -17.15 -32.29 9.07
C LEU A 11 -17.04 -30.98 9.86
N SER A 12 -15.81 -30.53 10.08
CA SER A 12 -15.55 -29.11 10.30
C SER A 12 -15.76 -28.43 8.95
N GLY A 13 -17.04 -28.15 8.67
CA GLY A 13 -17.50 -27.45 7.48
C GLY A 13 -16.78 -26.13 7.34
N LEU A 14 -15.88 -26.10 6.35
CA LEU A 14 -15.56 -24.95 5.50
C LEU A 14 -16.57 -23.81 5.64
N ASN A 15 -16.30 -22.82 6.49
CA ASN A 15 -17.02 -21.56 6.41
C ASN A 15 -16.22 -20.34 6.88
N ASP A 16 -14.91 -20.32 6.62
CA ASP A 16 -14.07 -19.13 6.82
C ASP A 16 -13.82 -18.34 5.51
N LYS A 17 -14.29 -18.86 4.36
CA LYS A 17 -14.06 -18.25 3.03
C LYS A 17 -15.18 -17.31 2.55
N ALA A 18 -16.03 -16.84 3.45
CA ALA A 18 -17.03 -15.83 3.13
C ALA A 18 -17.14 -14.73 4.20
N MET A 19 -16.08 -14.51 5.00
CA MET A 19 -15.98 -13.24 5.70
C MET A 19 -15.69 -12.18 4.64
N LYS A 20 -16.74 -11.47 4.23
CA LYS A 20 -16.70 -10.20 3.51
C LYS A 20 -15.45 -9.46 4.01
N ARG A 21 -14.37 -9.45 3.22
CA ARG A 21 -13.14 -8.73 3.57
C ARG A 21 -13.61 -7.31 3.82
N ARG A 22 -13.67 -6.88 5.08
CA ARG A 22 -13.99 -5.49 5.39
C ARG A 22 -12.99 -4.68 4.58
N SER A 23 -13.47 -3.71 3.79
CA SER A 23 -12.56 -2.79 3.12
C SER A 23 -11.68 -2.19 4.22
N CYS A 24 -10.37 -2.40 4.12
CA CYS A 24 -9.44 -1.84 5.07
C CYS A 24 -9.37 -0.33 4.82
N SER A 25 -9.22 0.49 5.86
CA SER A 25 -9.07 1.94 5.69
C SER A 25 -7.86 2.31 4.84
N CYS A 26 -6.87 1.42 4.69
CA CYS A 26 -5.74 1.67 3.80
C CYS A 26 -6.05 1.50 2.30
N GLU A 27 -7.23 0.98 1.95
CA GLU A 27 -7.66 0.78 0.55
C GLU A 27 -8.55 1.92 0.04
N GLU A 28 -8.89 2.89 0.88
CA GLU A 28 -9.79 4.00 0.52
C GLU A 28 -9.33 5.31 1.19
N PRO A 29 -9.16 6.40 0.43
CA PRO A 29 -8.87 7.71 1.02
C PRO A 29 -10.11 8.27 1.75
N PRO A 30 -9.94 9.19 2.73
CA PRO A 30 -8.69 9.84 3.12
C PRO A 30 -7.81 8.96 4.02
N PHE A 31 -6.50 8.99 3.77
CA PHE A 31 -5.53 8.25 4.58
C PHE A 31 -5.08 9.07 5.79
N ARG A 32 -5.31 8.57 7.00
CA ARG A 32 -4.84 9.17 8.25
C ARG A 32 -3.47 8.63 8.60
N PHE A 33 -2.58 9.45 9.16
CA PHE A 33 -1.21 9.02 9.43
C PHE A 33 -1.15 8.03 10.61
N GLU A 34 -2.11 8.14 11.53
CA GLU A 34 -2.26 7.28 12.72
C GLU A 34 -2.65 5.83 12.38
N ASP A 35 -3.17 5.61 11.17
CA ASP A 35 -3.56 4.28 10.70
C ASP A 35 -2.34 3.43 10.28
N TYR A 36 -1.13 3.99 10.33
CA TYR A 36 0.09 3.35 9.84
C TYR A 36 1.25 3.44 10.83
N LYS A 37 2.08 2.40 10.82
CA LYS A 37 3.47 2.50 11.23
C LYS A 37 4.30 2.97 10.05
N THR A 38 4.92 4.14 10.19
CA THR A 38 5.74 4.76 9.15
C THR A 38 7.22 4.51 9.41
N VAL A 39 7.94 4.14 8.36
CA VAL A 39 9.41 4.09 8.34
C VAL A 39 9.88 5.03 7.24
N GLU A 40 10.59 6.09 7.61
CA GLU A 40 11.26 6.97 6.65
C GLU A 40 12.44 6.22 6.02
N VAL A 41 12.49 6.21 4.69
CA VAL A 41 13.58 5.62 3.91
C VAL A 41 14.63 6.67 3.60
N GLY A 42 14.20 7.92 3.33
CA GLY A 42 15.07 9.05 3.03
C GLY A 42 14.55 9.87 1.86
N GLU A 43 15.45 10.64 1.25
CA GLU A 43 15.16 11.48 0.08
C GLU A 43 15.93 10.95 -1.14
N ASP A 44 15.31 10.99 -2.33
CA ASP A 44 15.98 10.63 -3.59
C ASP A 44 16.73 11.82 -4.23
N SER A 45 17.43 11.57 -5.33
CA SER A 45 18.18 12.61 -6.06
C SER A 45 17.29 13.68 -6.71
N HIS A 46 15.97 13.50 -6.74
CA HIS A 46 14.99 14.44 -7.29
C HIS A 46 14.29 15.25 -6.19
N GLY A 47 14.69 15.06 -4.93
CA GLY A 47 14.11 15.76 -3.79
C GLY A 47 12.76 15.18 -3.34
N ALA A 48 12.48 13.92 -3.64
CA ALA A 48 11.28 13.25 -3.16
C ALA A 48 11.53 12.54 -1.82
N GLU A 49 10.66 12.80 -0.84
CA GLU A 49 10.63 12.07 0.43
C GLU A 49 9.98 10.70 0.25
N ILE A 50 10.65 9.67 0.77
CA ILE A 50 10.27 8.27 0.61
C ILE A 50 10.02 7.64 1.97
N SER A 51 8.84 7.05 2.14
CA SER A 51 8.48 6.29 3.33
C SER A 51 7.76 4.98 3.01
N VAL A 52 7.93 4.00 3.88
CA VAL A 52 7.16 2.76 3.88
C VAL A 52 6.12 2.83 5.00
N LEU A 53 4.85 2.66 4.63
CA LEU A 53 3.70 2.68 5.53
C LEU A 53 3.20 1.26 5.72
N THR A 54 3.19 0.75 6.95
CA THR A 54 2.55 -0.52 7.28
C THR A 54 1.21 -0.25 7.94
N CYS A 55 0.11 -0.68 7.33
CA CYS A 55 -1.23 -0.48 7.90
C CYS A 55 -1.37 -1.20 9.24
N ASN A 56 -1.81 -0.49 10.27
CA ASN A 56 -2.00 -1.04 11.62
C ASN A 56 -3.13 -2.08 11.68
N LEU A 57 -4.08 -2.06 10.73
CA LEU A 57 -5.23 -2.96 10.71
C LEU A 57 -4.97 -4.25 9.93
N CYS A 58 -4.47 -4.16 8.70
CA CYS A 58 -4.30 -5.33 7.82
C CYS A 58 -2.84 -5.73 7.57
N GLY A 59 -1.86 -4.91 7.96
CA GLY A 59 -0.45 -5.17 7.72
C GLY A 59 0.03 -4.95 6.29
N HIS A 60 -0.84 -4.54 5.34
CA HIS A 60 -0.41 -4.16 3.99
C HIS A 60 0.66 -3.06 4.06
N MET A 61 1.69 -3.22 3.25
CA MET A 61 2.78 -2.25 3.13
C MET A 61 2.55 -1.39 1.90
N TRP A 62 2.77 -0.10 2.05
CA TRP A 62 2.63 0.89 0.99
C TRP A 62 3.90 1.70 0.87
N LEU A 63 4.40 1.86 -0.34
CA LEU A 63 5.43 2.84 -0.65
C LEU A 63 4.74 4.18 -0.81
N LYS A 64 5.15 5.20 -0.04
CA LYS A 64 4.76 6.58 -0.25
C LYS A 64 5.95 7.34 -0.84
N TYR A 65 5.71 8.02 -1.95
CA TYR A 65 6.66 8.89 -2.64
C TYR A 65 6.05 10.30 -2.68
N LEU A 66 6.66 11.27 -2.01
CA LEU A 66 6.14 12.64 -1.84
C LEU A 66 7.13 13.65 -2.42
N ILE A 67 6.64 14.51 -3.31
CA ILE A 67 7.34 15.72 -3.74
C ILE A 67 6.56 16.92 -3.19
N ASP A 68 7.23 17.79 -2.45
CA ASP A 68 6.68 19.08 -2.03
C ASP A 68 7.77 20.14 -2.10
N TRP A 69 7.53 21.21 -2.86
CA TRP A 69 8.50 22.30 -3.01
C TRP A 69 8.00 23.52 -2.24
N PRO A 70 8.64 23.90 -1.13
CA PRO A 70 8.13 24.93 -0.23
C PRO A 70 7.91 26.30 -0.88
N HIS A 71 8.68 26.61 -1.92
CA HIS A 71 8.63 27.89 -2.63
C HIS A 71 7.59 27.93 -3.77
N GLN A 72 6.96 26.80 -4.11
CA GLN A 72 5.97 26.73 -5.17
C GLN A 72 4.60 26.40 -4.58
N SER A 73 3.63 27.29 -4.79
CA SER A 73 2.25 27.04 -4.39
C SER A 73 1.68 25.82 -5.13
N ARG A 74 0.94 24.97 -4.41
CA ARG A 74 0.30 23.76 -4.94
C ARG A 74 1.28 22.73 -5.54
N SER A 75 2.50 22.67 -5.01
CA SER A 75 3.52 21.72 -5.46
C SER A 75 3.38 20.34 -4.82
N GLY A 76 2.87 20.24 -3.59
CA GLY A 76 2.65 18.97 -2.91
C GLY A 76 1.91 17.94 -3.75
N ARG A 77 2.59 16.84 -4.08
CA ARG A 77 2.09 15.68 -4.83
C ARG A 77 2.70 14.40 -4.27
N TRP A 78 1.88 13.40 -4.08
CA TRP A 78 2.34 12.11 -3.61
C TRP A 78 1.66 10.97 -4.34
N TRP A 79 2.33 9.82 -4.34
CA TRP A 79 1.83 8.55 -4.80
C TRP A 79 1.97 7.51 -3.70
N ARG A 80 1.01 6.58 -3.63
CA ARG A 80 1.04 5.42 -2.75
C ARG A 80 0.73 4.16 -3.55
N VAL A 81 1.63 3.19 -3.50
CA VAL A 81 1.48 1.90 -4.21
C VAL A 81 1.74 0.76 -3.24
N HIS A 82 1.06 -0.36 -3.45
CA HIS A 82 1.21 -1.54 -2.60
C HIS A 82 2.61 -2.14 -2.79
N ILE A 83 3.25 -2.55 -1.69
CA ILE A 83 4.52 -3.28 -1.72
C ILE A 83 4.21 -4.77 -1.49
N PRO A 84 4.38 -5.64 -2.49
CA PRO A 84 4.31 -7.07 -2.30
C PRO A 84 5.32 -7.55 -1.24
N PRO A 85 4.98 -8.55 -0.40
CA PRO A 85 5.88 -9.00 0.68
C PRO A 85 7.29 -9.40 0.22
N ASP A 86 7.40 -9.98 -0.97
CA ASP A 86 8.64 -10.41 -1.62
C ASP A 86 9.51 -9.24 -2.11
N GLU A 87 8.92 -8.07 -2.32
CA GLU A 87 9.61 -6.87 -2.81
C GLU A 87 9.95 -5.88 -1.69
N LYS A 88 9.61 -6.17 -0.43
CA LYS A 88 9.87 -5.25 0.69
C LYS A 88 11.31 -4.75 0.77
N HIS A 89 12.27 -5.64 0.50
CA HIS A 89 13.70 -5.33 0.59
C HIS A 89 14.25 -4.59 -0.63
N SER A 90 13.46 -4.43 -1.70
CA SER A 90 13.89 -3.71 -2.90
C SER A 90 13.68 -2.19 -2.80
N ILE A 91 12.93 -1.71 -1.80
CA ILE A 91 12.65 -0.29 -1.61
C ILE A 91 13.86 0.44 -1.00
N SER A 92 14.36 1.44 -1.72
CA SER A 92 15.41 2.35 -1.29
C SER A 92 15.19 3.75 -1.88
N THR A 93 16.03 4.71 -1.51
CA THR A 93 16.03 6.05 -2.13
C THR A 93 16.33 6.02 -3.63
N THR A 94 17.03 4.99 -4.13
CA THR A 94 17.40 4.88 -5.55
C THR A 94 16.40 4.09 -6.39
N THR A 95 15.55 3.26 -5.78
CA THR A 95 14.60 2.38 -6.50
C THR A 95 13.15 2.82 -6.37
N ALA A 96 12.81 3.66 -5.39
CA ALA A 96 11.42 4.01 -5.10
C ALA A 96 10.69 4.65 -6.28
N ARG A 97 11.35 5.55 -7.03
CA ARG A 97 10.73 6.19 -8.20
C ARG A 97 10.34 5.16 -9.27
N GLU A 98 11.28 4.28 -9.64
CA GLU A 98 11.03 3.21 -10.62
C GLU A 98 9.90 2.29 -10.12
N PHE A 99 9.88 1.98 -8.82
CA PHE A 99 8.82 1.18 -8.21
C PHE A 99 7.44 1.84 -8.37
N ILE A 100 7.34 3.15 -8.16
CA ILE A 100 6.11 3.92 -8.38
C ILE A 100 5.71 3.88 -9.86
N GLU A 101 6.63 4.19 -10.77
CA GLU A 101 6.33 4.34 -12.20
C GLU A 101 5.94 3.01 -12.87
N ARG A 102 6.50 1.88 -12.43
CA ARG A 102 6.10 0.55 -12.93
C ARG A 102 4.81 0.01 -12.31
N SER A 103 4.30 0.64 -11.25
CA SER A 103 3.05 0.22 -10.61
C SER A 103 1.84 0.56 -11.49
N LEU A 104 0.93 -0.40 -11.64
CA LEU A 104 -0.27 -0.27 -12.47
C LEU A 104 -1.46 0.34 -11.73
N GLU A 105 -1.42 0.29 -10.40
CA GLU A 105 -2.47 0.80 -9.54
C GLU A 105 -1.89 1.38 -8.26
N GLY A 106 -2.69 2.23 -7.61
CA GLY A 106 -2.35 2.84 -6.35
C GLY A 106 -3.24 4.03 -6.05
N PHE A 107 -2.67 5.03 -5.40
CA PHE A 107 -3.34 6.28 -5.09
C PHE A 107 -2.42 7.46 -5.35
N ALA A 108 -2.98 8.60 -5.70
CA ALA A 108 -2.29 9.87 -5.67
C ALA A 108 -3.11 10.96 -4.98
N GLY A 109 -2.41 11.98 -4.50
CA GLY A 109 -3.04 13.14 -3.89
C GLY A 109 -2.03 14.23 -3.58
N GLY A 110 -2.50 15.26 -2.88
CA GLY A 110 -1.77 16.50 -2.65
C GLY A 110 -2.43 17.69 -3.33
N SER A 111 -1.90 18.87 -3.06
CA SER A 111 -2.40 20.15 -3.55
C SER A 111 -2.23 20.31 -5.07
N PHE A 112 -1.23 19.64 -5.66
CA PHE A 112 -1.05 19.54 -7.12
C PHE A 112 -2.27 18.90 -7.79
N PHE A 113 -2.74 17.78 -7.22
CA PHE A 113 -3.92 17.05 -7.72
C PHE A 113 -5.26 17.59 -7.18
N ASN A 114 -5.24 18.59 -6.30
CA ASN A 114 -6.42 19.09 -5.59
C ASN A 114 -7.24 17.95 -4.94
N SER A 115 -6.57 17.01 -4.29
CA SER A 115 -7.19 15.79 -3.75
C SER A 115 -6.49 15.30 -2.48
N HIS A 116 -7.24 14.76 -1.52
CA HIS A 116 -6.71 14.06 -0.34
C HIS A 116 -6.32 12.60 -0.63
N GLY A 117 -6.49 12.16 -1.87
CA GLY A 117 -6.30 10.80 -2.32
C GLY A 117 -7.37 10.42 -3.33
N HIS A 118 -6.96 9.89 -4.47
CA HIS A 118 -7.83 9.25 -5.44
C HIS A 118 -7.13 8.01 -5.98
N ARG A 119 -7.91 7.02 -6.40
CA ARG A 119 -7.37 5.77 -6.96
C ARG A 119 -6.80 6.03 -8.35
N ILE A 120 -5.65 5.42 -8.62
CA ILE A 120 -5.05 5.33 -9.94
C ILE A 120 -5.14 3.88 -10.40
N THR A 121 -5.53 3.68 -11.65
CA THR A 121 -5.63 2.35 -12.31
C THR A 121 -4.93 2.36 -13.68
N THR A 122 -3.99 3.27 -13.86
CA THR A 122 -3.19 3.46 -15.07
C THR A 122 -1.72 3.55 -14.67
N PRO A 123 -0.77 3.29 -15.59
CA PRO A 123 0.64 3.48 -15.31
C PRO A 123 0.90 4.87 -14.72
N ILE A 124 1.69 4.91 -13.64
CA ILE A 124 2.02 6.14 -12.95
C ILE A 124 3.19 6.81 -13.65
N THR A 125 3.11 8.12 -13.86
CA THR A 125 4.25 8.94 -14.28
C THR A 125 4.49 9.99 -13.21
N VAL A 126 5.69 10.01 -12.65
CA VAL A 126 6.09 11.03 -11.67
C VAL A 126 6.52 12.27 -12.44
N ALA A 127 5.73 13.34 -12.34
CA ALA A 127 5.99 14.63 -12.98
C ALA A 127 6.69 15.62 -12.03
#